data_AF-A0AAW0W1Q7-F1
#
_entry.id   AF-A0AAW0W1Q7-F1
#
_cell.length_a   1.000
_cell.length_b   1.000
_cell.length_c   1.000
_cell.angle_alpha   90.00
_cell.angle_beta   90.00
_cell.angle_gamma   90.00
#
_symmetry.space_group_name_H-M   'P 1'
#
loop_
_entity.id
_entity.type
_entity.pdbx_description
1 polymer ?
#
loop_
_entity_poly.entity_id
_entity_poly.type
_entity_poly.pdbx_seq_one_letter_code
_entity_poly.pdbx_strand_id
1 'polypeptide(L)'
;MDSQNLHNPGQHGFRAGRSCLSQLLDHYDMALDALEENQNADVIYTDFAKAFDKCDHGVIAHKIRAKGITGKVGRWIFNFLTNRTQRVVVNRVKSEAAIVKSSVPQGTVLAPILFLILISDIDRDIHHSTVSSFADDTRICMRLSKFSSGQR
;
A
#
# COMPACT_ATOMS: atom_id res chain seq x y z
N MET A 1 -17.77 -1.15 -3.50
CA MET A 1 -16.49 -0.43 -3.25
C MET A 1 -15.56 -0.56 -4.45
N ASP A 2 -15.45 -1.72 -5.11
CA ASP A 2 -14.66 -1.86 -6.35
C ASP A 2 -15.23 -1.11 -7.57
N SER A 3 -16.52 -0.75 -7.57
CA SER A 3 -17.18 -0.02 -8.66
C SER A 3 -16.87 1.48 -8.76
N GLN A 4 -16.06 2.04 -7.85
CA GLN A 4 -15.71 3.48 -7.84
C GLN A 4 -14.21 3.77 -8.01
N ASN A 5 -13.43 2.82 -8.53
CA ASN A 5 -11.99 2.99 -8.79
C ASN A 5 -11.19 3.49 -7.57
N LEU A 6 -11.64 3.11 -6.38
CA LEU A 6 -11.13 3.66 -5.12
C LEU A 6 -9.78 3.05 -4.71
N HIS A 7 -9.42 1.92 -5.30
CA HIS A 7 -8.28 1.09 -4.92
C HIS A 7 -7.34 0.88 -6.09
N ASN A 8 -6.04 0.78 -5.77
CA ASN A 8 -5.02 0.41 -6.73
C ASN A 8 -5.31 -1.01 -7.29
N PRO A 9 -5.39 -1.22 -8.61
CA PRO A 9 -5.64 -2.53 -9.21
C PRO A 9 -4.60 -3.60 -8.84
N GLY A 10 -3.32 -3.22 -8.74
CA GLY A 10 -2.20 -4.07 -8.37
C GLY A 10 -2.11 -4.38 -6.87
N GLN A 11 -2.96 -3.80 -6.03
CA GLN A 11 -3.06 -4.16 -4.61
C GLN A 11 -4.02 -5.34 -4.42
N HIS A 12 -3.55 -6.41 -3.77
CA HIS A 12 -4.31 -7.64 -3.52
C HIS A 12 -4.67 -7.84 -2.04
N GLY A 13 -3.93 -7.23 -1.12
CA GLY A 13 -4.19 -7.30 0.31
C GLY A 13 -5.45 -6.54 0.72
N PHE A 14 -6.17 -7.07 1.71
CA PHE A 14 -7.39 -6.45 2.27
C PHE A 14 -8.50 -6.16 1.24
N ARG A 15 -8.53 -6.88 0.11
CA ARG A 15 -9.55 -6.71 -0.94
C ARG A 15 -10.37 -7.97 -1.14
N ALA A 16 -11.66 -7.80 -1.37
CA ALA A 16 -12.54 -8.91 -1.73
C ALA A 16 -12.15 -9.48 -3.10
N GLY A 17 -12.16 -10.80 -3.23
CA GLY A 17 -11.82 -11.48 -4.49
C GLY A 17 -10.34 -11.46 -4.87
N ARG A 18 -9.45 -10.92 -4.02
CA ARG A 18 -7.99 -10.96 -4.17
C ARG A 18 -7.38 -11.69 -2.98
N SER A 19 -6.27 -12.37 -3.21
CA SER A 19 -5.55 -13.16 -2.22
C SER A 19 -4.05 -13.14 -2.49
N CYS A 20 -3.26 -13.61 -1.52
CA CYS A 20 -1.82 -13.82 -1.71
C CYS A 20 -1.56 -14.74 -2.92
N LEU A 21 -2.36 -15.81 -3.06
CA LEU A 21 -2.27 -16.72 -4.20
C LEU A 21 -2.51 -16.01 -5.55
N SER A 22 -3.53 -15.15 -5.66
CA SER A 22 -3.76 -14.41 -6.92
C SER A 22 -2.58 -13.49 -7.28
N GLN A 23 -1.95 -12.86 -6.28
CA GLN A 23 -0.78 -11.98 -6.51
C GLN A 23 0.47 -12.77 -6.91
N LEU A 24 0.58 -14.00 -6.40
CA LEU A 24 1.62 -14.95 -6.76
C LEU A 24 1.42 -15.49 -8.17
N LEU A 25 0.20 -15.86 -8.55
CA LEU A 25 -0.10 -16.34 -9.91
C LEU A 25 0.20 -15.26 -10.95
N ASP A 26 -0.26 -14.02 -10.74
CA ASP A 26 0.05 -12.87 -11.63
C ASP A 26 1.57 -12.66 -11.79
N HIS A 27 2.36 -12.98 -10.76
CA HIS A 27 3.82 -12.92 -10.83
C HIS A 27 4.42 -14.04 -11.68
N TYR A 28 3.97 -15.27 -11.44
CA TYR A 28 4.44 -16.44 -12.14
C TYR A 28 4.17 -16.32 -13.63
N ASP A 29 2.98 -15.87 -14.00
CA ASP A 29 2.62 -15.66 -15.41
C ASP A 29 3.57 -14.66 -16.08
N MET A 30 3.84 -13.52 -15.44
CA MET A 30 4.81 -12.54 -15.97
C MET A 30 6.22 -13.11 -16.12
N ALA A 31 6.68 -13.91 -15.15
CA ALA A 31 8.01 -14.54 -15.20
C ALA A 31 8.09 -15.61 -16.29
N LEU A 32 7.02 -16.39 -16.49
CA LEU A 32 6.90 -17.38 -17.56
C LEU A 32 6.90 -16.70 -18.93
N ASP A 33 6.11 -15.64 -19.12
CA ASP A 33 6.08 -14.87 -20.37
C ASP A 33 7.47 -14.32 -20.73
N ALA A 34 8.19 -13.78 -19.74
CA ALA A 34 9.55 -13.28 -19.95
C ALA A 34 10.51 -14.41 -20.38
N LEU A 35 10.38 -15.59 -19.76
CA LEU A 35 11.18 -16.76 -20.09
C LEU A 35 10.89 -17.26 -21.52
N GLU A 36 9.62 -17.38 -21.89
CA GLU A 36 9.18 -17.82 -23.22
C GLU A 36 9.68 -16.88 -24.33
N GLU A 37 9.67 -15.57 -24.06
CA GLU A 37 10.19 -14.56 -24.98
C GLU A 37 11.71 -14.38 -24.93
N ASN A 38 12.43 -15.20 -24.14
CA ASN A 38 13.87 -15.09 -23.90
C ASN A 38 14.29 -13.67 -23.45
N GLN A 39 13.46 -13.02 -22.65
CA GLN A 39 13.72 -11.72 -22.04
C GLN A 39 14.23 -11.91 -20.60
N ASN A 40 14.93 -10.90 -20.10
CA ASN A 40 15.25 -10.83 -18.67
C ASN A 40 14.11 -10.10 -17.95
N ALA A 41 13.91 -10.40 -16.67
CA ALA A 41 12.98 -9.69 -15.80
C ALA A 41 13.72 -9.21 -14.55
N ASP A 42 13.60 -7.92 -14.27
CA ASP A 42 14.11 -7.30 -13.05
C ASP A 42 12.97 -7.15 -12.05
N VAL A 43 13.22 -7.57 -10.81
CA VAL A 43 12.24 -7.54 -9.73
C VAL A 43 12.82 -6.84 -8.52
N ILE A 44 12.15 -5.78 -8.07
CA ILE A 44 12.48 -5.03 -6.87
C ILE A 44 11.42 -5.31 -5.81
N TYR A 45 11.86 -5.80 -4.65
CA TYR A 45 11.02 -6.00 -3.49
C TYR A 45 11.21 -4.84 -2.51
N THR A 46 10.11 -4.28 -2.03
CA THR A 46 10.07 -3.17 -1.08
C THR A 46 9.13 -3.51 0.07
N ASP A 47 9.55 -3.12 1.27
CA ASP A 47 8.78 -3.30 2.50
C ASP A 47 8.68 -1.97 3.26
N PHE A 48 7.52 -1.71 3.87
CA PHE A 48 7.32 -0.52 4.68
C PHE A 48 7.67 -0.81 6.14
N ALA A 49 8.79 -0.26 6.60
CA ALA A 49 9.14 -0.32 8.01
C ALA A 49 8.05 0.31 8.90
N LYS A 50 7.32 -0.54 9.65
CA LYS A 50 6.20 -0.17 10.52
C LYS A 50 5.07 0.55 9.77
N ALA A 51 4.57 -0.04 8.68
CA ALA A 51 3.59 0.54 7.77
C ALA A 51 2.38 1.21 8.48
N PHE A 52 1.72 0.50 9.39
CA PHE A 52 0.56 1.00 10.11
C PHE A 52 0.89 2.09 11.15
N ASP A 53 2.14 2.16 11.63
CA ASP A 53 2.58 3.14 12.64
C ASP A 53 3.04 4.46 12.00
N LYS A 54 3.46 4.41 10.73
CA LYS A 54 3.99 5.57 9.98
C LYS A 54 3.00 6.21 9.01
N CYS A 55 1.71 5.92 9.19
CA CYS A 55 0.65 6.54 8.41
C CYS A 55 0.44 8.02 8.81
N ASP A 56 0.81 8.95 7.94
CA ASP A 56 0.63 10.40 8.17
C ASP A 56 -0.86 10.80 8.11
N HIS A 57 -1.33 11.49 9.16
CA HIS A 57 -2.74 11.86 9.28
C HIS A 57 -3.16 12.92 8.25
N GLY A 58 -2.26 13.83 7.88
CA GLY A 58 -2.51 14.88 6.90
C GLY A 58 -2.63 14.31 5.49
N VAL A 59 -1.74 13.39 5.11
CA VAL A 59 -1.78 12.68 3.83
C VAL A 59 -3.05 11.85 3.72
N ILE A 60 -3.43 11.10 4.76
CA ILE A 60 -4.70 10.36 4.77
C ILE A 60 -5.87 11.33 4.61
N ALA A 61 -5.90 12.42 5.38
CA ALA A 61 -6.96 13.43 5.30
C ALA A 61 -7.07 14.07 3.90
N HIS A 62 -5.95 14.29 3.23
CA HIS A 62 -5.92 14.77 1.86
C HIS A 62 -6.51 13.73 0.89
N LYS A 63 -6.06 12.47 0.97
CA LYS A 63 -6.52 11.39 0.07
C LYS A 63 -7.98 11.03 0.25
N ILE A 64 -8.51 11.00 1.48
CA ILE A 64 -9.96 10.77 1.70
C ILE A 64 -10.80 11.89 1.09
N ARG A 65 -10.36 13.15 1.20
CA ARG A 65 -11.04 14.30 0.57
C ARG A 65 -10.98 14.22 -0.95
N ALA A 66 -9.83 13.87 -1.51
CA ALA A 66 -9.65 13.67 -2.96
C ALA A 66 -10.57 12.56 -3.51
N LYS A 67 -10.87 11.55 -2.70
CA LYS A 67 -11.85 10.48 -3.00
C LYS A 67 -13.31 10.87 -2.71
N GLY A 68 -13.60 12.14 -2.42
CA GLY A 68 -14.95 12.66 -2.18
C GLY A 68 -15.49 12.46 -0.76
N ILE A 69 -14.72 11.86 0.15
CA ILE A 69 -15.13 11.65 1.55
C ILE A 69 -14.97 12.96 2.32
N THR A 70 -16.07 13.70 2.45
CA THR A 70 -16.10 15.04 3.06
C THR A 70 -17.18 15.14 4.14
N GLY A 71 -17.45 16.35 4.64
CA GLY A 71 -18.49 16.61 5.64
C GLY A 71 -18.26 15.91 6.97
N LYS A 72 -19.35 15.39 7.57
CA LYS A 72 -19.33 14.76 8.90
C LYS A 72 -18.47 13.50 8.93
N VAL A 73 -18.52 12.68 7.88
CA VAL A 73 -17.75 11.43 7.79
C VAL A 73 -16.26 11.72 7.70
N GLY A 74 -15.84 12.61 6.80
CA GLY A 74 -14.43 13.00 6.68
C GLY A 74 -13.87 13.60 7.98
N ARG A 75 -14.66 14.44 8.67
CA ARG A 75 -14.27 14.99 9.98
C ARG A 75 -14.18 13.91 11.06
N TRP A 76 -15.11 12.96 11.07
CA TRP A 76 -15.07 11.85 12.01
C TRP A 76 -13.82 10.98 11.80
N ILE A 77 -13.45 10.67 10.55
CA ILE A 77 -12.21 9.92 10.23
C ILE A 77 -10.97 10.70 10.68
N PHE A 78 -10.93 12.01 10.44
CA PHE A 78 -9.82 12.85 10.89
C PHE A 78 -9.68 12.86 12.43
N ASN A 79 -10.79 12.99 13.14
CA ASN A 79 -10.83 12.94 14.60
C ASN A 79 -10.49 11.54 15.14
N PHE A 80 -10.81 10.47 14.41
CA PHE A 80 -10.43 9.10 14.74
C PHE A 80 -8.91 8.88 14.69
N LEU A 81 -8.20 9.61 13.82
CA LEU A 81 -6.75 9.52 13.67
C LEU A 81 -5.98 10.41 14.65
N THR A 82 -6.45 11.64 14.83
CA THR A 82 -5.77 12.73 15.55
C THR A 82 -6.11 12.79 17.04
N ASN A 83 -5.40 13.63 17.80
CA ASN A 83 -5.59 13.85 19.24
C ASN A 83 -5.52 12.56 20.09
N ARG A 84 -4.77 11.57 19.62
CA ARG A 84 -4.52 10.33 20.35
C ARG A 84 -3.22 10.41 21.13
N THR A 85 -3.18 9.72 22.25
CA THR A 85 -1.98 9.51 23.05
C THR A 85 -1.75 8.03 23.27
N GLN A 86 -0.50 7.61 23.35
CA GLN A 86 -0.09 6.23 23.65
C GLN A 86 0.90 6.20 24.81
N ARG A 87 0.98 5.07 25.49
CA ARG A 87 2.00 4.81 26.53
C ARG A 87 2.35 3.33 26.53
N VAL A 88 3.55 3.01 26.98
CA VAL A 88 4.04 1.64 27.11
C VAL A 88 3.78 1.14 28.52
N VAL A 89 3.38 -0.12 28.66
CA VAL A 89 3.22 -0.78 29.96
C VAL A 89 4.12 -2.00 30.02
N VAL A 90 5.09 -2.00 30.96
CA VAL A 90 6.00 -3.13 31.19
C VAL A 90 5.96 -3.45 32.68
N ASN A 91 5.77 -4.72 33.05
CA ASN A 91 5.71 -5.15 34.46
C ASN A 91 4.77 -4.30 35.32
N ARG A 92 3.60 -3.93 34.77
CA ARG A 92 2.57 -3.05 35.38
C ARG A 92 3.00 -1.59 35.61
N VAL A 93 4.22 -1.21 35.22
CA VAL A 93 4.69 0.18 35.21
C VAL A 93 4.32 0.84 33.88
N LYS A 94 3.80 2.07 33.95
CA LYS A 94 3.34 2.85 32.79
C LYS A 94 4.37 3.94 32.47
N SER A 95 4.71 4.10 31.19
CA SER A 95 5.46 5.27 30.73
C SER A 95 4.60 6.54 30.80
N GLU A 96 5.24 7.69 30.62
CA GLU A 96 4.54 8.92 30.28
C GLU A 96 3.73 8.75 28.99
N ALA A 97 2.64 9.53 28.88
CA ALA A 97 1.81 9.55 27.69
C ALA A 97 2.50 10.35 26.58
N ALA A 98 2.62 9.76 25.39
CA ALA A 98 3.16 10.40 24.20
C ALA A 98 2.05 10.65 23.18
N ILE A 99 2.09 11.82 22.52
CA ILE A 99 1.16 12.15 21.44
C ILE A 99 1.44 11.29 20.21
N VAL A 100 0.39 10.75 19.60
CA VAL A 100 0.46 9.95 18.38
C VAL A 100 0.43 10.89 17.18
N LYS A 101 1.60 11.15 16.58
CA LYS A 101 1.76 12.05 15.43
C LYS A 101 1.46 11.40 14.08
N SER A 102 1.68 10.09 13.99
CA SER A 102 1.38 9.25 12.84
C SER A 102 0.91 7.90 13.35
N SER A 103 0.12 7.20 12.54
CA SER A 103 -0.38 5.83 12.68
C SER A 103 -1.88 5.77 12.45
N VAL A 104 -2.35 4.60 12.02
CA VAL A 104 -3.74 4.19 12.16
C VAL A 104 -3.89 3.26 13.36
N PRO A 105 -5.02 3.26 14.10
CA PRO A 105 -5.21 2.36 15.22
C PRO A 105 -5.30 0.89 14.77
N GLN A 106 -4.27 0.10 15.04
CA GLN A 106 -4.24 -1.33 14.76
C GLN A 106 -5.36 -2.07 15.52
N GLY A 107 -5.88 -3.14 14.92
CA GLY A 107 -7.02 -3.91 15.48
C GLY A 107 -8.40 -3.31 15.18
N THR A 108 -8.46 -2.19 14.46
CA THR A 108 -9.73 -1.62 13.98
C THR A 108 -10.02 -2.06 12.55
N VAL A 109 -11.31 -2.21 12.22
CA VAL A 109 -11.77 -2.51 10.84
C VAL A 109 -11.38 -1.39 9.86
N LEU A 110 -11.25 -0.15 10.35
CA LEU A 110 -10.96 1.02 9.53
C LEU A 110 -9.47 1.15 9.17
N ALA A 111 -8.55 0.62 10.00
CA ALA A 111 -7.12 0.75 9.76
C ALA A 111 -6.65 0.18 8.41
N PRO A 112 -7.02 -1.06 8.00
CA PRO A 112 -6.70 -1.57 6.68
C PRO A 112 -7.25 -0.71 5.54
N ILE A 113 -8.48 -0.19 5.67
CA ILE A 113 -9.11 0.65 4.66
C ILE A 113 -8.36 1.96 4.47
N LEU A 114 -7.98 2.61 5.58
CA LEU A 114 -7.20 3.85 5.54
C LEU A 114 -5.79 3.63 4.99
N PHE A 115 -5.20 2.48 5.28
CA PHE A 115 -3.92 2.08 4.69
C PHE A 115 -4.05 1.91 3.17
N LEU A 116 -5.07 1.19 2.68
CA LEU A 116 -5.35 1.07 1.24
C LEU A 116 -5.55 2.43 0.56
N ILE A 117 -6.21 3.38 1.22
CA ILE A 117 -6.37 4.74 0.71
C ILE A 117 -5.00 5.43 0.63
N LEU A 118 -4.16 5.31 1.67
CA LEU A 118 -2.83 5.91 1.72
C LEU A 118 -1.97 5.48 0.52
N ILE A 119 -1.92 4.18 0.22
CA ILE A 119 -1.10 3.60 -0.85
C ILE A 119 -1.82 3.49 -2.20
N SER A 120 -3.02 4.05 -2.34
CA SER A 120 -3.85 3.83 -3.55
C SER A 120 -3.26 4.38 -4.86
N ASP A 121 -2.23 5.21 -4.79
CA ASP A 121 -1.54 5.85 -5.91
C ASP A 121 -0.02 5.59 -5.88
N ILE A 122 0.42 4.53 -5.18
CA ILE A 122 1.83 4.16 -5.05
C ILE A 122 2.53 3.89 -6.39
N ASP A 123 1.74 3.54 -7.42
CA ASP A 123 2.18 3.23 -8.78
C ASP A 123 1.95 4.36 -9.78
N ARG A 124 1.40 5.50 -9.35
CA ARG A 124 0.94 6.58 -10.25
C ARG A 124 2.02 7.08 -11.21
N ASP A 125 3.25 7.19 -10.71
CA ASP A 125 4.39 7.73 -11.45
C ASP A 125 5.34 6.63 -11.97
N ILE A 126 4.89 5.37 -11.96
CA ILE A 126 5.63 4.21 -12.48
C ILE A 126 5.03 3.82 -13.83
N HIS A 127 5.72 4.16 -14.92
CA HIS A 127 5.19 4.01 -16.29
C HIS A 127 5.72 2.79 -17.05
N HIS A 128 6.88 2.26 -16.66
CA HIS A 128 7.58 1.19 -17.40
C HIS A 128 7.71 -0.11 -16.61
N SER A 129 7.03 -0.20 -15.48
CA SER A 129 7.08 -1.37 -14.60
C SER A 129 5.69 -1.69 -14.07
N THR A 130 5.45 -2.96 -13.82
CA THR A 130 4.25 -3.45 -13.17
C THR A 130 4.47 -3.40 -11.66
N VAL A 131 3.59 -2.70 -10.95
CA VAL A 131 3.59 -2.67 -9.48
C VAL A 131 2.53 -3.63 -8.98
N SER A 132 2.91 -4.50 -8.05
CA SER A 132 1.99 -5.43 -7.40
C SER A 132 2.24 -5.42 -5.90
N SER A 133 1.18 -5.29 -5.12
CA SER A 133 1.28 -5.18 -3.66
C SER A 133 0.35 -6.17 -2.97
N PHE A 134 0.76 -6.63 -1.79
CA PHE A 134 -0.11 -7.34 -0.86
C PHE A 134 0.06 -6.70 0.52
N ALA A 135 -0.96 -5.95 0.95
CA ALA A 135 -0.85 -5.08 2.12
C ALA A 135 0.31 -4.08 1.92
N ASP A 136 1.29 -4.07 2.81
CA ASP A 136 2.48 -3.24 2.75
C ASP A 136 3.57 -3.78 1.81
N ASP A 137 3.68 -5.10 1.64
CA ASP A 137 4.64 -5.70 0.72
C ASP A 137 4.37 -5.24 -0.71
N THR A 138 5.37 -4.60 -1.34
CA THR A 138 5.24 -4.07 -2.71
C THR A 138 6.38 -4.56 -3.57
N ARG A 139 6.03 -5.08 -4.74
CA ARG A 139 6.96 -5.55 -5.76
C ARG A 139 6.81 -4.69 -7.01
N ILE A 140 7.93 -4.30 -7.57
CA ILE A 140 8.01 -3.59 -8.86
C ILE A 140 8.74 -4.53 -9.82
N CYS A 141 8.13 -4.78 -10.99
CA CYS A 141 8.70 -5.68 -11.97
C CYS A 141 8.81 -5.02 -13.33
N MET A 142 9.94 -5.24 -14.01
CA MET A 142 10.18 -4.76 -15.37
C MET A 142 10.69 -5.90 -16.24
N ARG A 143 10.10 -6.06 -17.42
CA ARG A 143 10.63 -6.93 -18.47
C ARG A 143 11.63 -6.13 -19.31
N LEU A 144 12.81 -6.70 -19.51
CA LEU A 144 13.87 -6.09 -20.30
C LEU A 144 13.80 -6.61 -21.73
N SER A 145 13.47 -5.72 -22.66
CA SER A 145 13.70 -6.01 -24.09
C SER A 145 15.19 -6.18 -24.32
N LYS A 146 15.59 -7.18 -25.13
CA LYS A 146 16.98 -7.29 -25.57
C LYS A 146 17.38 -5.98 -26.23
N PHE A 147 18.48 -5.37 -25.76
CA PHE A 147 19.15 -4.35 -26.56
C PHE A 147 19.50 -5.02 -27.89
N SER A 148 19.02 -4.46 -29.00
CA SER A 148 19.55 -4.85 -30.31
C SER A 148 21.05 -4.60 -30.24
N SER A 149 21.84 -5.65 -30.26
CA SER A 149 23.29 -5.59 -30.47
C SER A 149 23.53 -5.11 -31.90
N GLY A 150 23.33 -3.81 -32.11
CA GLY A 150 23.60 -3.08 -33.33
C GLY A 150 25.02 -2.54 -33.29
N GLN A 151 25.91 -3.28 -33.95
CA GLN A 151 27.19 -2.87 -34.55
C GLN A 151 28.25 -2.22 -33.65
N ARG A 152 29.24 -3.03 -33.27
CA ARG A 152 30.65 -2.77 -33.58
C ARG A 152 31.31 -4.06 -34.06
#